data_AF-A0A2S2N5R6-F1
#
_entry.id   AF-A0A2S2N5R6-F1
#
_cell.length_a   1.000
_cell.length_b   1.000
_cell.length_c   1.000
_cell.angle_alpha   90.00
_cell.angle_beta   90.00
_cell.angle_gamma   90.00
#
_symmetry.space_group_name_H-M   'P 1'
#
loop_
_entity.id
_entity.type
_entity.pdbx_description
1 polymer ?
#
loop_
_entity_poly.entity_id
_entity_poly.type
_entity_poly.pdbx_seq_one_letter_code
_entity_poly.pdbx_strand_id
1 'polypeptide(L)'
;LATVPEDVPPGQTLTACTAQDPDKAQGQTIKYLVGHDPAGWLAVHPENGLVTARDHLDRESPFVKNSTYIAVLLAVDDGSPPATGTGTLLLTLLDVNDNGPEAEPRDITVCQRSPQPQLLTVTDRD
;
A
#
# COMPACT_ATOMS: atom_id res chain seq x y z
N LEU A 1 -7.59 -9.04 4.27
CA LEU A 1 -6.53 -8.57 5.19
C LEU A 1 -5.25 -9.26 4.78
N ALA A 2 -4.14 -8.53 4.75
CA ALA A 2 -2.82 -9.10 4.52
C ALA A 2 -1.78 -8.33 5.35
N THR A 3 -0.71 -8.99 5.74
CA THR A 3 0.39 -8.38 6.50
C THR A 3 1.70 -8.76 5.83
N VAL A 4 2.50 -7.77 5.44
CA VAL A 4 3.76 -7.95 4.71
C VAL A 4 4.78 -6.92 5.19
N PRO A 5 6.09 -7.21 5.16
CA PRO A 5 7.08 -6.16 5.32
C PRO A 5 7.08 -5.21 4.11
N GLU A 6 7.52 -3.98 4.30
CA GLU A 6 7.57 -2.99 3.23
C GLU A 6 8.68 -3.24 2.20
N ASP A 7 9.74 -3.93 2.58
CA ASP A 7 10.89 -4.25 1.74
C ASP A 7 10.66 -5.39 0.74
N VAL A 8 9.40 -5.82 0.56
CA VAL A 8 9.05 -6.84 -0.44
C VAL A 8 9.42 -6.36 -1.84
N PRO A 9 10.18 -7.15 -2.63
CA PRO A 9 10.52 -6.78 -4.00
C PRO A 9 9.27 -6.64 -4.89
N PRO A 10 9.28 -5.69 -5.85
CA PRO A 10 8.29 -5.64 -6.91
C PRO A 10 8.16 -6.99 -7.63
N GLY A 11 6.92 -7.38 -7.90
CA GLY A 11 6.53 -8.68 -8.44
C GLY A 11 6.19 -9.74 -7.38
N GLN A 12 6.52 -9.51 -6.10
CA GLN A 12 6.17 -10.45 -5.05
C GLN A 12 4.65 -10.52 -4.84
N THR A 13 4.14 -11.73 -4.62
CA THR A 13 2.74 -11.97 -4.26
C THR A 13 2.50 -11.53 -2.81
N LEU A 14 1.54 -10.63 -2.62
CA LEU A 14 1.15 -10.09 -1.32
C LEU A 14 -0.01 -10.88 -0.72
N THR A 15 -1.01 -11.17 -1.54
CA THR A 15 -2.21 -11.91 -1.14
C THR A 15 -2.98 -12.38 -2.37
N ALA A 16 -4.13 -13.04 -2.18
CA ALA A 16 -5.07 -13.39 -3.22
C ALA A 16 -6.47 -12.90 -2.84
N CYS A 17 -7.21 -12.35 -3.81
CA CYS A 17 -8.62 -12.07 -3.66
C CYS A 17 -9.46 -13.10 -4.45
N THR A 18 -10.62 -13.43 -3.93
CA THR A 18 -11.57 -14.34 -4.58
C THR A 18 -12.96 -13.76 -4.49
N ALA A 19 -13.72 -13.85 -5.59
CA ALA A 19 -15.14 -13.52 -5.62
C ALA A 19 -15.97 -14.77 -5.93
N GLN A 20 -17.20 -14.78 -5.45
CA GLN A 20 -18.16 -15.85 -5.67
C GLN A 20 -19.44 -15.24 -6.24
N ASP A 21 -19.91 -15.84 -7.32
CA ASP A 21 -21.19 -15.50 -7.95
C ASP A 21 -22.23 -16.56 -7.52
N PRO A 22 -23.35 -16.19 -6.89
CA PRO A 22 -24.43 -17.13 -6.52
C PRO A 22 -25.15 -17.73 -7.73
N ASP A 23 -25.21 -16.98 -8.85
CA ASP A 23 -25.91 -17.37 -10.07
C ASP A 23 -25.02 -18.17 -11.01
N LYS A 24 -23.83 -18.58 -10.54
CA LYS A 24 -22.77 -19.26 -11.29
C LYS A 24 -23.27 -20.54 -11.94
N ALA A 25 -23.94 -20.39 -13.07
CA ALA A 25 -24.15 -21.44 -14.03
C ALA A 25 -22.76 -21.88 -14.47
N GLN A 26 -22.61 -23.20 -14.66
CA GLN A 26 -21.34 -23.85 -14.97
C GLN A 26 -20.71 -23.23 -16.24
N GLY A 27 -19.81 -22.25 -16.08
CA GLY A 27 -19.17 -21.55 -17.20
C GLY A 27 -18.90 -20.04 -17.04
N GLN A 28 -19.48 -19.35 -16.04
CA GLN A 28 -19.21 -17.92 -15.85
C GLN A 28 -17.80 -17.65 -15.31
N THR A 29 -17.12 -16.68 -15.93
CA THR A 29 -15.74 -16.27 -15.63
C THR A 29 -15.74 -14.94 -14.89
N ILE A 30 -14.98 -14.86 -13.80
CA ILE A 30 -14.82 -13.63 -13.02
C ILE A 30 -13.46 -13.01 -13.35
N LYS A 31 -13.46 -11.72 -13.69
CA LYS A 31 -12.25 -10.92 -13.89
C LYS A 31 -11.99 -9.99 -12.71
N TYR A 32 -10.74 -9.93 -12.26
CA TYR A 32 -10.30 -9.08 -11.16
C TYR A 32 -9.59 -7.83 -11.66
N LEU A 33 -9.83 -6.69 -11.01
CA LEU A 33 -9.32 -5.38 -11.40
C LEU A 33 -8.96 -4.57 -10.15
N VAL A 34 -8.00 -3.65 -10.27
CA VAL A 34 -7.75 -2.63 -9.23
C VAL A 34 -8.75 -1.49 -9.45
N GLY A 35 -9.57 -1.19 -8.45
CA GLY A 35 -10.53 -0.08 -8.47
C GLY A 35 -9.97 1.21 -7.88
N HIS A 36 -9.26 1.11 -6.76
CA HIS A 36 -8.61 2.26 -6.11
C HIS A 36 -7.29 1.82 -5.46
N ASP A 37 -6.22 2.52 -5.79
CA ASP A 37 -4.86 2.25 -5.31
C ASP A 37 -4.08 3.58 -5.30
N PRO A 38 -4.14 4.36 -4.20
CA PRO A 38 -3.71 5.76 -4.19
C PRO A 38 -2.22 5.96 -4.47
N ALA A 39 -1.37 5.00 -4.10
CA ALA A 39 0.06 5.02 -4.35
C ALA A 39 0.47 4.26 -5.63
N GLY A 40 -0.44 3.51 -6.26
CA GLY A 40 -0.15 2.73 -7.47
C GLY A 40 0.73 1.50 -7.23
N TRP A 41 0.80 1.02 -5.98
CA TRP A 41 1.68 -0.05 -5.55
C TRP A 41 1.20 -1.46 -5.87
N LEU A 42 -0.05 -1.62 -6.31
CA LEU A 42 -0.67 -2.93 -6.43
C LEU A 42 -0.98 -3.29 -7.89
N ALA A 43 -0.81 -4.57 -8.20
CA ALA A 43 -1.36 -5.18 -9.40
C ALA A 43 -2.17 -6.41 -9.01
N VAL A 44 -3.29 -6.65 -9.70
CA VAL A 44 -4.08 -7.88 -9.56
C VAL A 44 -4.09 -8.65 -10.86
N HIS A 45 -3.84 -9.95 -10.79
CA HIS A 45 -3.92 -10.82 -11.95
C HIS A 45 -5.39 -11.08 -12.31
N PRO A 46 -5.81 -10.79 -13.56
CA PRO A 46 -7.22 -10.69 -13.91
C PRO A 46 -7.98 -12.02 -13.82
N GLU A 47 -7.32 -13.16 -13.94
CA GLU A 47 -8.00 -14.47 -13.98
C GLU A 47 -8.04 -15.21 -12.64
N ASN A 48 -7.06 -14.98 -11.76
CA ASN A 48 -6.89 -15.77 -10.54
C ASN A 48 -6.88 -14.91 -9.26
N GLY A 49 -6.98 -13.58 -9.39
CA GLY A 49 -7.08 -12.66 -8.25
C GLY A 49 -5.80 -12.54 -7.41
N LEU A 50 -4.64 -13.01 -7.90
CA LEU A 50 -3.37 -12.82 -7.21
C LEU A 50 -3.02 -11.33 -7.18
N VAL A 51 -2.82 -10.80 -5.97
CA VAL A 51 -2.39 -9.41 -5.74
C VAL A 51 -0.88 -9.42 -5.53
N THR A 52 -0.18 -8.60 -6.30
CA THR A 52 1.28 -8.47 -6.30
C THR A 52 1.71 -7.03 -6.05
N ALA A 53 2.91 -6.86 -5.50
CA ALA A 53 3.57 -5.56 -5.43
C ALA A 53 3.95 -5.13 -6.85
N ARG A 54 3.33 -4.07 -7.36
CA ARG A 54 3.69 -3.46 -8.64
C ARG A 54 4.91 -2.55 -8.50
N ASP A 55 5.04 -1.91 -7.35
CA ASP A 55 6.11 -0.98 -7.00
C ASP A 55 6.54 -1.23 -5.55
N HIS A 56 7.55 -0.50 -5.10
CA HIS A 56 8.04 -0.54 -3.72
C HIS A 56 6.96 -0.05 -2.75
N LEU A 57 6.76 -0.81 -1.66
CA LEU A 57 5.93 -0.40 -0.55
C LEU A 57 6.79 0.45 0.41
N ASP A 58 6.13 1.36 1.12
CA ASP A 58 6.78 2.31 2.03
C ASP A 58 5.79 2.60 3.16
N ARG A 59 6.15 2.26 4.40
CA ARG A 59 5.30 2.39 5.58
C ARG A 59 5.22 3.84 6.06
N GLU A 60 6.28 4.62 5.85
CA GLU A 60 6.42 6.04 6.19
C GLU A 60 5.71 6.95 5.18
N SER A 61 5.32 6.40 4.03
CA SER A 61 4.55 7.07 2.99
C SER A 61 3.26 7.73 3.50
N PRO A 62 2.88 8.91 2.99
CA PRO A 62 1.64 9.59 3.38
C PRO A 62 0.35 8.84 3.00
N PHE A 63 0.45 7.81 2.16
CA PHE A 63 -0.69 6.97 1.79
C PHE A 63 -1.00 5.88 2.83
N VAL A 64 -0.08 5.64 3.77
CA VAL A 64 -0.24 4.69 4.87
C VAL A 64 -0.73 5.41 6.11
N LYS A 65 -1.76 4.86 6.76
CA LYS A 65 -2.30 5.40 8.02
C LYS A 65 -2.34 4.30 9.06
N ASN A 66 -1.73 4.54 10.21
CA ASN A 66 -1.63 3.55 11.30
C ASN A 66 -1.13 2.19 10.79
N SER A 67 0.00 2.20 10.07
CA SER A 67 0.62 1.03 9.44
C SER A 67 -0.25 0.28 8.42
N THR A 68 -1.36 0.88 7.95
CA THR A 68 -2.31 0.25 7.04
C THR A 68 -2.43 1.03 5.74
N TYR A 69 -2.15 0.34 4.64
CA TYR A 69 -2.46 0.76 3.28
C TYR A 69 -3.82 0.20 2.87
N ILE A 70 -4.67 1.06 2.29
CA ILE A 70 -6.05 0.70 1.91
C ILE A 70 -6.22 0.82 0.40
N ALA A 71 -6.63 -0.28 -0.23
CA ALA A 71 -6.96 -0.34 -1.65
C ALA A 71 -8.34 -0.98 -1.88
N VAL A 72 -8.92 -0.74 -3.05
CA VAL A 72 -10.18 -1.34 -3.49
C VAL A 72 -9.92 -2.22 -4.70
N LEU A 73 -10.39 -3.47 -4.61
CA LEU A 73 -10.37 -4.45 -5.69
C LEU A 73 -11.80 -4.66 -6.20
N LEU A 74 -11.92 -4.86 -7.50
CA LEU A 74 -13.18 -5.13 -8.18
C LEU A 74 -13.16 -6.53 -8.78
N ALA A 75 -14.34 -7.13 -8.85
CA ALA A 75 -14.60 -8.38 -9.55
C ALA A 75 -15.77 -8.15 -10.51
N VAL A 76 -15.66 -8.61 -11.75
CA VAL A 76 -16.70 -8.47 -12.77
C VAL A 76 -16.91 -9.82 -13.44
N ASP A 77 -18.14 -10.32 -13.44
CA ASP A 77 -18.49 -11.53 -14.19
C ASP A 77 -18.78 -11.23 -15.67
N ASP A 78 -18.92 -12.29 -16.46
CA ASP A 78 -19.32 -12.26 -17.86
C ASP A 78 -20.80 -12.57 -18.08
N GLY A 79 -21.63 -12.36 -17.05
CA GLY A 79 -23.09 -12.47 -17.13
C GLY A 79 -23.74 -11.44 -18.06
N SER A 80 -25.02 -11.63 -18.34
CA SER A 80 -25.83 -10.71 -19.13
C SER A 80 -27.16 -10.41 -18.42
N PRO A 81 -27.29 -9.26 -17.71
CA PRO A 81 -26.27 -8.21 -17.55
C PRO A 81 -25.10 -8.65 -16.64
N PRO A 82 -23.92 -8.03 -16.77
CA PRO A 82 -22.77 -8.35 -15.91
C PRO A 82 -23.01 -7.87 -14.48
N ALA A 83 -22.63 -8.66 -13.49
CA ALA A 83 -22.61 -8.26 -12.10
C ALA A 83 -21.18 -7.87 -11.65
N THR A 84 -21.13 -7.04 -10.61
CA THR A 84 -19.87 -6.49 -10.08
C THR A 84 -19.78 -6.69 -8.58
N GLY A 85 -18.64 -7.17 -8.10
CA GLY A 85 -18.27 -7.22 -6.69
C GLY A 85 -17.20 -6.18 -6.35
N THR A 86 -17.25 -5.65 -5.13
CA THR A 86 -16.24 -4.73 -4.59
C THR A 86 -15.67 -5.31 -3.30
N GLY A 87 -14.34 -5.31 -3.17
CA GLY A 87 -13.65 -5.74 -1.95
C GLY A 87 -12.61 -4.73 -1.50
N THR A 88 -12.55 -4.48 -0.19
CA THR A 88 -11.52 -3.60 0.40
C THR A 88 -10.33 -4.45 0.85
N LEU A 89 -9.16 -4.16 0.30
CA LEU A 89 -7.88 -4.70 0.78
C LEU A 89 -7.32 -3.78 1.86
N LEU A 90 -7.20 -4.31 3.07
CA LEU A 90 -6.42 -3.72 4.16
C LEU A 90 -5.08 -4.46 4.22
N LEU A 91 -4.01 -3.77 3.82
CA LEU A 91 -2.64 -4.26 3.80
C LEU A 91 -1.87 -3.61 4.95
N THR A 92 -1.53 -4.39 5.97
CA THR A 92 -0.69 -3.94 7.08
C THR A 92 0.77 -4.07 6.66
N LEU A 93 1.51 -2.96 6.68
CA LEU A 93 2.94 -2.93 6.41
C LEU A 93 3.71 -3.08 7.72
N LEU A 94 4.63 -4.04 7.75
CA LEU A 94 5.59 -4.19 8.83
C LEU A 94 6.78 -3.29 8.54
N ASP A 95 7.17 -2.58 9.59
CA ASP A 95 8.32 -1.67 9.60
C ASP A 95 9.63 -2.37 9.29
N VAL A 96 10.40 -1.77 8.40
CA VAL A 96 11.79 -2.09 8.09
C VAL A 96 12.57 -0.79 8.24
N ASN A 97 13.57 -0.78 9.11
CA ASN A 97 14.37 0.42 9.37
C ASN A 97 15.20 0.82 8.13
N ASP A 98 14.62 1.63 7.25
CA ASP A 98 15.22 2.14 6.02
C ASP A 98 15.40 3.67 6.04
N ASN A 99 14.92 4.34 7.09
CA ASN A 99 15.20 5.73 7.38
C ASN A 99 16.27 5.85 8.49
N GLY A 100 16.99 6.96 8.45
CA GLY A 100 17.99 7.30 9.46
C GLY A 100 17.57 8.55 10.25
N PRO A 101 18.20 8.80 11.40
CA PRO A 101 17.91 9.97 12.20
C PRO A 101 18.26 11.26 11.45
N GLU A 102 17.29 12.19 11.39
CA GLU A 102 17.44 13.52 10.81
C GLU A 102 17.39 14.59 11.90
N ALA A 103 18.25 15.61 11.82
CA ALA A 103 18.27 16.72 12.76
C ALA A 103 17.58 17.97 12.17
N GLU A 104 16.69 18.60 12.95
CA GLU A 104 15.97 19.82 12.58
C GLU A 104 16.14 20.91 13.66
N PRO A 105 16.26 22.21 13.29
CA PRO A 105 16.25 22.73 11.92
C PRO A 105 17.56 22.50 11.16
N ARG A 106 17.45 22.21 9.86
CA ARG A 106 18.62 22.07 8.95
C ARG A 106 19.41 23.37 8.76
N ASP A 107 18.72 24.51 8.79
CA ASP A 107 19.32 25.83 8.65
C ASP A 107 19.39 26.54 10.01
N ILE A 108 20.63 26.83 10.43
CA ILE A 108 20.92 27.39 11.75
C ILE A 108 21.57 28.76 11.60
N THR A 109 20.98 29.79 12.20
CA THR A 109 21.59 31.13 12.30
C THR A 109 22.20 31.33 13.68
N VAL A 110 23.50 31.64 13.72
CA VAL A 110 24.26 31.84 14.96
C VAL A 110 24.71 33.30 15.09
N CYS A 111 24.56 33.89 16.28
CA CYS A 111 25.03 35.24 16.56
C CYS A 111 26.56 35.30 16.61
N GLN A 112 27.17 36.16 15.79
CA GLN A 112 28.64 36.29 15.70
C GLN A 112 29.28 36.87 16.98
N ARG A 113 28.58 37.74 17.73
CA ARG A 113 29.15 38.46 18.88
C ARG A 113 28.98 37.75 20.22
N SER A 114 27.92 36.95 20.36
CA SER A 114 27.60 36.22 21.60
C SER A 114 26.72 35.02 21.25
N PRO A 115 27.29 33.95 20.67
CA PRO A 115 26.52 32.77 20.27
C PRO A 115 25.87 32.11 21.49
N GLN A 116 24.64 31.62 21.32
CA GLN A 116 23.94 30.79 22.31
C GLN A 116 23.78 29.37 21.77
N PRO A 117 23.59 28.36 22.66
CA PRO A 117 23.28 27.01 22.23
C PRO A 117 22.05 26.97 21.33
N GLN A 118 22.15 26.28 20.21
CA GLN A 118 21.01 25.99 19.35
C GLN A 118 20.39 24.66 19.79
N LEU A 119 19.06 24.63 19.92
CA LEU A 119 18.34 23.38 20.12
C LEU A 119 18.11 22.72 18.77
N LEU A 120 18.49 21.44 18.66
CA LEU A 120 18.21 20.59 17.52
C LEU A 120 17.38 19.39 17.99
N THR A 121 16.36 19.05 17.21
CA THR A 121 15.55 17.85 17.43
C THR A 121 16.03 16.79 16.46
N VAL A 122 16.31 15.59 16.95
CA VAL A 122 16.62 14.43 16.12
C VAL A 122 15.36 13.57 16.02
N THR A 123 14.93 13.29 14.80
CA THR A 123 13.75 12.47 14.51
C THR A 123 14.12 11.33 13.58
N ASP A 124 13.61 10.14 13.88
CA ASP A 124 13.63 8.98 12.99
C ASP A 124 12.19 8.74 12.51
N ARG A 125 12.03 8.28 11.28
CA ARG A 125 10.70 8.05 10.67
C ARG A 125 10.21 6.61 10.86
N ASP A 126 11.09 5.69 11.22
CA ASP A 126 10.79 4.29 11.50
C ASP A 126 10.17 4.07 12.90
#